data_AF-A0A9W5N2A7-F1
#
_entry.id   AF-A0A9W5N2A7-F1
#
_cell.length_a   1.000
_cell.length_b   1.000
_cell.length_c   1.000
_cell.angle_alpha   90.00
_cell.angle_beta   90.00
_cell.angle_gamma   90.00
#
_symmetry.space_group_name_H-M   'P 1'
#
loop_
_entity.id
_entity.type
_entity.pdbx_description
1 polymer ?
#
loop_
_entity_poly.entity_id
_entity_poly.type
_entity_poly.pdbx_seq_one_letter_code
_entity_poly.pdbx_strand_id
1 'polypeptide(L)'
;MSYHLLGMNLAALMVGAPAALWLGALLLFPSLLISDAGWQAYPFNALALLLPPLAVNLSFRALVDRLPANIFVFIFLNGFIGSAAAMLLTGAVLTGVLDRTGAFSDGVMWGSAFPVFFLLSWAEAFISGAATAIFVALKPHWINTFDDGRYLKSTNKIW
;
A
#
# COMPACT_ATOMS: atom_id res chain seq x y z
N MET A 1 12.95 -11.65 -10.66
CA MET A 1 12.47 -10.69 -9.64
C MET A 1 12.59 -9.30 -10.23
N SER A 2 11.47 -8.64 -10.52
CA SER A 2 11.42 -7.24 -10.95
C SER A 2 10.88 -6.38 -9.82
N TYR A 3 11.47 -5.20 -9.63
CA TYR A 3 11.14 -4.28 -8.55
C TYR A 3 10.36 -3.09 -9.12
N HIS A 4 9.23 -2.77 -8.52
CA HIS A 4 8.38 -1.66 -8.94
C HIS A 4 7.60 -1.10 -7.75
N LEU A 5 7.16 0.15 -7.90
CA LEU A 5 6.21 0.78 -6.98
C LEU A 5 4.84 0.13 -7.15
N LEU A 6 4.12 -0.02 -6.04
CA LEU A 6 2.84 -0.75 -6.02
C LEU A 6 1.65 0.20 -6.16
N GLY A 7 1.68 1.37 -5.53
CA GLY A 7 0.55 2.29 -5.46
C GLY A 7 -0.68 1.75 -4.73
N MET A 8 -0.62 0.53 -4.18
CA MET A 8 -1.79 -0.20 -3.69
C MET A 8 -2.37 0.41 -2.41
N ASN A 9 -1.54 0.95 -1.52
CA ASN A 9 -2.04 1.65 -0.34
C ASN A 9 -2.79 2.92 -0.74
N LEU A 10 -2.22 3.73 -1.66
CA LEU A 10 -2.89 4.92 -2.19
C LEU A 10 -4.19 4.56 -2.90
N ALA A 11 -4.19 3.55 -3.77
CA ALA A 11 -5.39 3.07 -4.44
C ALA A 11 -6.48 2.67 -3.43
N ALA A 12 -6.11 1.97 -2.35
CA ALA A 12 -7.04 1.61 -1.29
C ALA A 12 -7.58 2.82 -0.52
N LEU A 13 -6.79 3.89 -0.35
CA LEU A 13 -7.30 5.15 0.18
C LEU A 13 -8.28 5.84 -0.77
N MET A 14 -8.03 5.75 -2.08
CA MET A 14 -8.84 6.38 -3.13
C MET A 14 -10.19 5.70 -3.33
N VAL A 15 -10.20 4.38 -3.52
CA VAL A 15 -11.40 3.62 -3.90
C VAL A 15 -11.90 2.65 -2.82
N GLY A 16 -11.16 2.49 -1.72
CA GLY A 16 -11.42 1.49 -0.69
C GLY A 16 -10.72 0.15 -0.97
N ALA A 17 -10.37 -0.58 0.09
CA ALA A 17 -9.60 -1.82 0.00
C ALA A 17 -10.25 -2.92 -0.88
N PRO A 18 -11.57 -3.18 -0.83
CA PRO A 18 -12.18 -4.19 -1.68
C PRO A 18 -12.10 -3.83 -3.17
N ALA A 19 -12.36 -2.57 -3.53
CA ALA A 19 -12.27 -2.11 -4.91
C ALA A 19 -10.82 -2.11 -5.41
N ALA A 20 -9.88 -1.68 -4.56
CA ALA A 20 -8.45 -1.75 -4.87
C ALA A 20 -7.98 -3.18 -5.11
N LEU A 21 -8.46 -4.17 -4.34
CA LEU A 21 -8.15 -5.58 -4.58
C LEU A 21 -8.61 -6.04 -5.97
N TRP A 22 -9.85 -5.75 -6.34
CA TRP A 22 -10.39 -6.11 -7.65
C TRP A 22 -9.66 -5.42 -8.80
N LEU A 23 -9.40 -4.12 -8.66
CA LEU A 23 -8.65 -3.36 -9.66
C LEU A 23 -7.21 -3.86 -9.79
N GLY A 24 -6.55 -4.14 -8.66
CA GLY A 24 -5.19 -4.69 -8.64
C GLY A 24 -5.12 -6.07 -9.30
N ALA A 25 -6.08 -6.95 -9.01
CA ALA A 25 -6.17 -8.25 -9.67
C ALA A 25 -6.38 -8.08 -11.18
N LEU A 26 -7.33 -7.23 -11.58
CA LEU A 26 -7.60 -6.96 -12.99
C LEU A 26 -6.37 -6.38 -13.72
N LEU A 27 -5.63 -5.47 -13.09
CA LEU A 27 -4.43 -4.85 -13.65
C LEU A 27 -3.21 -5.78 -13.66
N LEU A 28 -3.18 -6.79 -12.78
CA LEU A 28 -2.17 -7.84 -12.83
C LEU A 28 -2.47 -8.90 -13.89
N PHE A 29 -3.74 -9.07 -14.31
CA PHE A 29 -4.12 -10.09 -15.28
C PHE A 29 -3.31 -10.08 -16.59
N PRO A 30 -3.00 -8.93 -17.22
CA PRO A 30 -2.13 -8.88 -18.40
C PRO A 30 -0.72 -9.45 -18.20
N SER A 31 -0.22 -9.54 -16.96
CA SER A 31 1.08 -10.15 -16.70
C SER A 31 1.14 -11.63 -17.10
N LEU A 32 -0.02 -12.31 -17.19
CA LEU A 32 -0.13 -13.68 -17.70
C LEU A 32 0.25 -13.81 -19.17
N LEU A 33 0.11 -12.73 -19.95
CA LEU A 33 0.44 -12.71 -21.37
C LEU A 33 1.92 -12.39 -21.63
N ILE A 34 2.57 -11.77 -20.65
CA ILE A 34 3.94 -11.25 -20.77
C ILE A 34 4.94 -12.15 -20.05
N SER A 35 4.53 -12.85 -18.99
CA SER A 35 5.40 -13.69 -18.18
C SER A 35 5.23 -15.18 -18.45
N ASP A 36 6.34 -15.91 -18.45
CA ASP A 36 6.38 -17.38 -18.57
C ASP A 36 5.99 -18.10 -17.26
N ALA A 37 5.44 -17.37 -16.26
CA ALA A 37 5.19 -17.90 -14.92
C ALA A 37 4.04 -18.95 -14.85
N GLY A 38 3.31 -19.14 -15.95
CA GLY A 38 2.17 -20.05 -16.01
C GLY A 38 0.93 -19.53 -15.27
N TRP A 39 -0.25 -20.02 -15.66
CA TRP A 39 -1.53 -19.53 -15.13
C TRP A 39 -1.73 -19.84 -13.65
N GLN A 40 -1.09 -20.91 -13.16
CA GLN A 40 -1.14 -21.36 -11.79
C GLN A 40 -0.41 -20.40 -10.82
N ALA A 41 0.58 -19.64 -11.30
CA ALA A 41 1.31 -18.68 -10.48
C ALA A 41 0.55 -17.37 -10.24
N TYR A 42 -0.43 -17.04 -11.10
CA TYR A 42 -1.20 -15.81 -10.99
C TYR A 42 -1.90 -15.60 -9.64
N PRO A 43 -2.70 -16.54 -9.10
CA PRO A 43 -3.35 -16.31 -7.82
C PRO A 43 -2.34 -16.08 -6.70
N PHE A 44 -1.22 -16.81 -6.68
CA PHE A 44 -0.18 -16.61 -5.67
C PHE A 44 0.50 -15.25 -5.79
N ASN A 45 0.85 -14.82 -7.01
CA ASN A 45 1.45 -13.51 -7.26
C ASN A 45 0.49 -12.37 -6.90
N ALA A 46 -0.78 -12.48 -7.32
CA ALA A 46 -1.80 -11.50 -6.99
C ALA A 46 -2.00 -11.39 -5.47
N LEU A 47 -2.10 -12.52 -4.76
CA LEU A 47 -2.27 -12.49 -3.30
C LEU A 47 -1.02 -11.92 -2.59
N ALA A 48 0.18 -12.31 -3.02
CA ALA A 48 1.43 -11.85 -2.42
C ALA A 48 1.69 -10.35 -2.66
N LEU A 49 1.24 -9.79 -3.78
CA LEU A 49 1.40 -8.37 -4.10
C LEU A 49 0.27 -7.49 -3.54
N LEU A 50 -0.96 -8.01 -3.46
CA LEU A 50 -2.14 -7.20 -3.13
C LEU A 50 -2.56 -7.31 -1.67
N LEU A 51 -2.47 -8.48 -1.04
CA LEU A 51 -2.96 -8.63 0.33
C LEU A 51 -2.12 -7.86 1.37
N PRO A 52 -0.77 -7.92 1.36
CA PRO A 52 0.04 -7.19 2.33
C PRO A 52 -0.23 -5.68 2.39
N PRO A 53 -0.23 -4.93 1.26
CA PRO A 53 -0.48 -3.50 1.32
C PRO A 53 -1.91 -3.16 1.76
N LEU A 54 -2.90 -4.00 1.41
CA LEU A 54 -4.29 -3.81 1.83
C LEU A 54 -4.51 -4.09 3.32
N ALA A 55 -3.84 -5.11 3.86
CA ALA A 55 -3.87 -5.40 5.29
C ALA A 55 -3.26 -4.24 6.10
N VAL A 56 -2.15 -3.68 5.62
CA VAL A 56 -1.55 -2.47 6.22
C VAL A 56 -2.51 -1.29 6.11
N ASN A 57 -3.10 -1.05 4.94
CA ASN A 57 -4.06 0.04 4.75
C ASN A 57 -5.21 0.00 5.76
N LEU A 58 -5.86 -1.17 5.91
CA LEU A 58 -6.96 -1.35 6.85
C LEU A 58 -6.51 -1.15 8.31
N SER A 59 -5.32 -1.63 8.66
CA SER A 59 -4.75 -1.49 10.00
C SER A 59 -4.46 -0.03 10.34
N PHE A 60 -3.86 0.72 9.41
CA PHE A 60 -3.57 2.14 9.59
C PHE A 60 -4.84 2.99 9.65
N ARG A 61 -5.85 2.67 8.83
CA ARG A 61 -7.16 3.33 8.92
C ARG A 61 -7.79 3.14 10.30
N ALA A 62 -7.84 1.91 10.80
CA ALA A 62 -8.36 1.62 12.15
C ALA A 62 -7.54 2.29 13.27
N LEU A 63 -6.22 2.47 13.07
CA LEU A 63 -5.37 3.21 13.99
C LEU A 63 -5.69 4.71 13.97
N VAL A 64 -5.75 5.32 12.79
CA VAL A 64 -6.04 6.75 12.61
C VAL A 64 -7.45 7.10 13.07
N ASP A 65 -8.39 6.17 13.00
CA ASP A 65 -9.75 6.34 13.54
C ASP A 65 -9.78 6.57 15.05
N ARG A 66 -8.73 6.15 15.77
CA ARG A 66 -8.57 6.38 17.22
C ARG A 66 -7.76 7.61 17.58
N LEU A 67 -7.21 8.32 16.58
CA LEU A 67 -6.39 9.51 16.77
C LEU A 67 -7.21 10.79 16.60
N PRO A 68 -6.71 11.94 17.11
CA PRO A 68 -7.34 13.24 16.91
C PRO A 68 -7.59 13.51 15.43
N ALA A 69 -8.74 14.12 15.12
CA ALA A 69 -9.15 14.44 13.77
C ALA A 69 -8.34 15.61 13.20
N ASN A 70 -7.10 15.32 12.80
CA ASN A 70 -6.17 16.27 12.20
C ASN A 70 -5.78 15.79 10.80
N ILE A 71 -5.83 16.70 9.82
CA ILE A 71 -5.52 16.41 8.42
C ILE A 71 -4.10 15.84 8.25
N PHE A 72 -3.12 16.36 9.00
CA PHE A 72 -1.75 15.88 8.95
C PHE A 72 -1.62 14.44 9.46
N VAL A 73 -2.41 14.07 10.48
CA VAL A 73 -2.45 12.69 10.97
C VAL A 73 -2.92 11.76 9.85
N PHE A 74 -3.96 12.14 9.12
CA PHE A 74 -4.42 11.36 7.95
C PHE A 74 -3.33 11.28 6.87
N ILE A 75 -2.77 12.40 6.44
CA ILE A 75 -1.76 12.45 5.36
C ILE A 75 -0.51 11.63 5.73
N PHE A 76 0.06 11.86 6.90
CA PHE A 76 1.32 11.22 7.30
C PHE A 76 1.14 9.76 7.68
N LEU A 77 0.08 9.38 8.41
CA LEU A 77 -0.09 7.98 8.81
C LEU A 77 -0.68 7.14 7.68
N ASN A 78 -1.81 7.53 7.09
CA ASN A 78 -2.43 6.71 6.05
C ASN A 78 -1.69 6.83 4.72
N GLY A 79 -1.32 8.05 4.31
CA GLY A 79 -0.73 8.31 2.99
C GLY A 79 0.76 8.01 2.89
N PHE A 80 1.55 8.38 3.90
CA PHE A 80 3.01 8.23 3.88
C PHE A 80 3.49 6.96 4.60
N ILE A 81 3.33 6.89 5.92
CA ILE A 81 3.85 5.79 6.75
C ILE A 81 3.15 4.47 6.39
N GLY A 82 1.84 4.51 6.16
CA GLY A 82 1.06 3.36 5.68
C GLY A 82 1.59 2.82 4.36
N SER A 83 1.99 3.69 3.42
CA SER A 83 2.60 3.27 2.14
C SER A 83 4.01 2.69 2.32
N ALA A 84 4.84 3.27 3.19
CA ALA A 84 6.15 2.68 3.52
C ALA A 84 5.98 1.27 4.11
N ALA A 85 5.11 1.15 5.13
CA ALA A 85 4.83 -0.12 5.81
C ALA A 85 4.22 -1.16 4.85
N ALA A 86 3.36 -0.73 3.93
CA ALA A 86 2.79 -1.57 2.90
C ALA A 86 3.87 -2.15 1.97
N MET A 87 4.80 -1.31 1.49
CA MET A 87 5.93 -1.76 0.66
C MET A 87 6.86 -2.71 1.42
N LEU A 88 7.21 -2.38 2.67
CA LEU A 88 8.08 -3.21 3.50
C LEU A 88 7.45 -4.57 3.80
N LEU A 89 6.15 -4.62 4.14
CA LEU A 89 5.47 -5.87 4.39
C LEU A 89 5.36 -6.71 3.12
N THR A 90 5.08 -6.09 1.97
CA THR A 90 5.08 -6.79 0.68
C THR A 90 6.45 -7.39 0.38
N GLY A 91 7.52 -6.62 0.59
CA GLY A 91 8.89 -7.09 0.46
C GLY A 91 9.19 -8.26 1.38
N ALA A 92 8.83 -8.17 2.67
CA ALA A 92 9.03 -9.26 3.63
C ALA A 92 8.28 -10.54 3.23
N VAL A 93 7.04 -10.40 2.73
CA VAL A 93 6.24 -11.54 2.25
C VAL A 93 6.90 -12.17 1.02
N LEU A 94 7.26 -11.39 0.01
CA LEU A 94 7.89 -11.91 -1.21
C LEU A 94 9.25 -12.55 -0.93
N THR A 95 10.10 -11.90 -0.13
CA THR A 95 11.38 -12.43 0.31
C THR A 95 11.18 -13.73 1.10
N GLY A 96 10.28 -13.76 2.08
CA GLY A 96 10.01 -14.95 2.89
C GLY A 96 9.41 -16.12 2.10
N VAL A 97 8.53 -15.84 1.14
CA VAL A 97 7.99 -16.88 0.24
C VAL A 97 9.10 -17.48 -0.63
N LEU A 98 9.96 -16.65 -1.23
CA LEU A 98 11.06 -17.14 -2.07
C LEU A 98 12.16 -17.84 -1.29
N ASP A 99 12.45 -17.41 -0.07
CA ASP A 99 13.41 -18.10 0.80
C ASP A 99 12.94 -19.54 1.12
N ARG A 100 11.62 -19.74 1.21
CA ARG A 100 11.01 -21.06 1.46
C ARG A 100 10.91 -21.97 0.25
N THR A 101 11.14 -21.49 -0.98
CA THR A 101 11.05 -22.34 -2.18
C THR A 101 12.28 -23.19 -2.41
N GLY A 102 13.38 -22.93 -1.68
CA GLY A 102 14.68 -23.59 -1.89
C GLY A 102 15.35 -23.22 -3.21
N ALA A 103 14.82 -22.22 -3.94
CA ALA A 103 15.41 -21.75 -5.20
C ALA A 103 16.73 -21.00 -5.01
N PHE A 104 17.00 -20.53 -3.78
CA PHE A 104 18.20 -19.80 -3.40
C PHE A 104 18.74 -20.38 -2.09
N SER A 105 20.02 -20.13 -1.79
CA SER A 105 20.59 -20.53 -0.50
C SER A 105 19.93 -19.78 0.66
N ASP A 106 19.62 -20.50 1.73
CA ASP A 106 18.90 -20.02 2.90
C ASP A 106 19.41 -18.66 3.40
N GLY A 107 18.51 -17.70 3.56
CA GLY A 107 18.81 -16.38 4.11
C GLY A 107 19.40 -15.37 3.12
N VAL A 108 19.86 -15.79 1.93
CA VAL A 108 20.50 -14.87 0.97
C VAL A 108 19.53 -13.82 0.44
N MET A 109 18.26 -14.17 0.29
CA MET A 109 17.23 -13.24 -0.17
C MET A 109 16.99 -12.09 0.82
N TRP A 110 17.20 -12.31 2.12
CA TRP A 110 17.08 -11.25 3.13
C TRP A 110 18.22 -10.25 3.07
N GLY A 111 19.43 -10.69 2.71
CA GLY A 111 20.59 -9.81 2.56
C GLY A 111 20.65 -9.08 1.21
N SER A 112 19.98 -9.61 0.18
CA SER A 112 20.08 -9.09 -1.20
C SER A 112 18.80 -8.44 -1.71
N ALA A 113 17.63 -9.06 -1.52
CA ALA A 113 16.36 -8.58 -2.07
C ALA A 113 15.63 -7.61 -1.13
N PHE A 114 15.56 -7.93 0.17
CA PHE A 114 14.83 -7.09 1.13
C PHE A 114 15.34 -5.64 1.23
N PRO A 115 16.66 -5.35 1.18
CA PRO A 115 17.15 -3.97 1.17
C PRO A 115 16.63 -3.14 -0.01
N VAL A 116 16.33 -3.77 -1.16
CA VAL A 116 15.72 -3.08 -2.30
C VAL A 116 14.30 -2.62 -1.96
N PHE A 117 13.51 -3.45 -1.28
CA PHE A 117 12.18 -3.05 -0.80
C PHE A 117 12.25 -1.94 0.24
N PHE A 118 13.29 -1.90 1.08
CA PHE A 118 13.52 -0.78 1.99
C PHE A 118 13.73 0.53 1.23
N LEU A 119 14.56 0.53 0.19
CA LEU A 119 14.75 1.72 -0.66
C LEU A 119 13.46 2.10 -1.41
N LEU A 120 12.73 1.13 -1.95
CA LEU A 120 11.44 1.37 -2.60
C LEU A 120 10.41 1.93 -1.64
N SER A 121 10.44 1.55 -0.36
CA SER A 121 9.47 2.04 0.63
C SER A 121 9.54 3.55 0.81
N TRP A 122 10.73 4.15 0.67
CA TRP A 122 10.90 5.60 0.66
C TRP A 122 10.24 6.26 -0.54
N ALA A 123 10.48 5.72 -1.75
CA ALA A 123 9.88 6.23 -2.98
C ALA A 123 8.34 6.09 -2.96
N GLU A 124 7.85 4.92 -2.54
CA GLU A 124 6.42 4.61 -2.42
C GLU A 124 5.73 5.56 -1.41
N ALA A 125 6.34 5.77 -0.24
CA ALA A 125 5.81 6.64 0.79
C ALA A 125 5.81 8.11 0.36
N PHE A 126 6.87 8.57 -0.28
CA PHE A 126 6.97 9.95 -0.73
C PHE A 126 5.91 10.26 -1.81
N ILE A 127 5.79 9.40 -2.83
CA ILE A 127 4.81 9.58 -3.92
C ILE A 127 3.38 9.45 -3.38
N SER A 128 3.09 8.42 -2.58
CA SER A 128 1.76 8.20 -2.00
C SER A 128 1.36 9.30 -1.03
N GLY A 129 2.28 9.73 -0.17
CA GLY A 129 2.05 10.80 0.80
C GLY A 129 1.82 12.14 0.11
N ALA A 130 2.64 12.48 -0.90
CA ALA A 130 2.46 13.68 -1.69
C ALA A 130 1.12 13.66 -2.45
N ALA A 131 0.79 12.55 -3.12
CA ALA A 131 -0.50 12.40 -3.80
C ALA A 131 -1.68 12.53 -2.84
N THR A 132 -1.59 11.90 -1.66
CA THR A 132 -2.60 12.01 -0.59
C THR A 132 -2.79 13.46 -0.17
N ALA A 133 -1.70 14.20 0.09
CA ALA A 133 -1.77 15.60 0.46
C ALA A 133 -2.41 16.47 -0.65
N ILE A 134 -2.02 16.26 -1.90
CA ILE A 134 -2.56 16.96 -3.07
C ILE A 134 -4.07 16.71 -3.20
N PHE A 135 -4.52 15.45 -3.12
CA PHE A 135 -5.93 15.13 -3.24
C PHE A 135 -6.73 15.68 -2.07
N VAL A 136 -6.27 15.52 -0.83
CA VAL A 136 -6.94 16.12 0.33
C VAL A 136 -7.08 17.64 0.19
N ALA A 137 -6.05 18.33 -0.33
CA ALA A 137 -6.07 19.78 -0.48
C ALA A 137 -6.94 20.28 -1.66
N LEU A 138 -6.92 19.58 -2.80
CA LEU A 138 -7.51 20.08 -4.05
C LEU A 138 -8.81 19.38 -4.48
N LYS A 139 -8.97 18.11 -4.13
CA LYS A 139 -10.05 17.20 -4.55
C LYS A 139 -10.29 16.10 -3.50
N PRO A 140 -10.72 16.42 -2.27
CA PRO A 140 -10.79 15.43 -1.19
C PRO A 140 -11.69 14.24 -1.51
N HIS A 141 -12.73 14.44 -2.32
CA HIS A 141 -13.62 13.37 -2.82
C HIS A 141 -12.93 12.29 -3.68
N TRP A 142 -11.67 12.49 -4.10
CA TRP A 142 -10.87 11.44 -4.76
C TRP A 142 -10.33 10.40 -3.77
N ILE A 143 -10.39 10.71 -2.48
CA ILE A 143 -10.03 9.79 -1.39
C ILE A 143 -11.29 9.38 -0.65
N ASN A 144 -11.90 8.26 -1.08
CA ASN A 144 -13.13 7.73 -0.47
C ASN A 144 -12.98 7.37 1.02
N THR A 145 -11.74 7.22 1.50
CA THR A 145 -11.45 6.95 2.91
C THR A 145 -11.24 8.21 3.76
N PHE A 146 -11.27 9.39 3.15
CA PHE A 146 -11.16 10.68 3.82
C PHE A 146 -12.56 11.27 4.04
N ASP A 147 -12.79 11.81 5.23
CA ASP A 147 -14.07 12.44 5.60
C ASP A 147 -13.85 13.93 5.91
N ASP A 148 -14.27 14.79 4.98
CA ASP A 148 -14.24 16.26 5.12
C ASP A 148 -14.92 16.72 6.40
N GLY A 149 -16.03 16.08 6.79
CA GLY A 149 -16.79 16.42 7.98
C GLY A 149 -16.01 16.17 9.27
N ARG A 150 -15.21 15.11 9.31
CA ARG A 150 -14.35 14.78 10.45
C ARG A 150 -13.12 15.66 10.52
N TYR A 151 -12.42 15.87 9.38
CA TYR A 151 -11.08 16.46 9.38
C TYR A 151 -11.05 17.98 9.12
N LEU A 152 -12.08 18.55 8.48
CA LEU A 152 -12.11 19.98 8.13
C LEU A 152 -13.06 20.80 9.02
N LYS A 153 -14.10 20.19 9.61
CA LYS A 153 -15.00 20.92 10.51
C LYS A 153 -14.43 20.96 11.91
N SER A 154 -13.70 22.03 12.22
CA SER A 154 -13.56 22.46 13.61
C SER A 154 -14.94 22.87 14.11
N THR A 155 -15.52 22.08 15.03
CA THR A 155 -16.59 22.63 15.87
C THR A 155 -15.90 23.54 16.87
N ASN A 156 -15.61 24.78 16.47
CA ASN A 156 -15.20 25.82 17.40
C ASN A 156 -16.37 26.05 18.37
N LYS A 157 -16.41 25.31 19.47
CA LYS A 157 -17.23 25.66 20.62
C LYS A 157 -16.57 26.84 21.30
N ILE A 158 -16.85 28.03 20.80
CA ILE A 158 -16.59 29.28 21.52
C ILE A 158 -17.85 29.56 22.33
N TRP A 159 -17.96 28.90 23.49
CA TRP A 159 -18.81 29.28 24.61
C TRP A 159 -18.12 28.84 25.89
#